data_AF-A0A7S0G973-F1
#
_entry.id   AF-A0A7S0G973-F1
#
_cell.length_a   1.000
_cell.length_b   1.000
_cell.length_c   1.000
_cell.angle_alpha   90.00
_cell.angle_beta   90.00
_cell.angle_gamma   90.00
#
_symmetry.space_group_name_H-M   'P 1'
#
loop_
_entity.id
_entity.type
_entity.pdbx_description
1 polymer ?
#
loop_
_entity_poly.entity_id
_entity_poly.type
_entity_poly.pdbx_seq_one_letter_code
_entity_poly.pdbx_strand_id
1 'polypeptide(L)'
;ALYKAFPPCMISPWNTTHSEIRCLDVTARNLDEFKEFIAKYTGPKLRFLDPQYTHSNDVRLCYRSKKDIARYLLNYIGRSRQYSELSFNCQTFAADLYGFLAGKKGVEPHHPLNRIEYRNHGHLFLYEPSLY
;
A
#
# COMPACT_ATOMS: atom_id res chain seq x y z
N ALA A 1 -16.00 -7.12 -19.32
CA ALA A 1 -15.90 -5.65 -19.27
C ALA A 1 -14.80 -5.20 -18.30
N LEU A 2 -14.79 -5.72 -17.07
CA LEU A 2 -13.83 -5.37 -16.00
C LEU A 2 -12.34 -5.53 -16.40
N TYR A 3 -11.96 -6.66 -17.02
CA TYR A 3 -10.57 -6.90 -17.46
C TYR A 3 -10.05 -5.90 -18.51
N LYS A 4 -10.92 -5.21 -19.26
CA LYS A 4 -10.50 -4.18 -20.23
C LYS A 4 -10.16 -2.84 -19.56
N ALA A 5 -10.68 -2.62 -18.35
CA ALA A 5 -10.47 -1.40 -17.56
C ALA A 5 -9.19 -1.47 -16.72
N PHE A 6 -8.76 -2.67 -16.34
CA PHE A 6 -7.57 -2.87 -15.54
C PHE A 6 -6.29 -2.73 -16.39
N PRO A 7 -5.25 -2.04 -15.86
CA PRO A 7 -3.94 -2.11 -16.48
C PRO A 7 -3.41 -3.55 -16.46
N PRO A 8 -2.49 -3.94 -17.35
CA PRO A 8 -1.94 -5.30 -17.38
C PRO A 8 -1.35 -5.75 -16.03
N CYS A 9 -0.81 -4.83 -15.23
CA CYS A 9 -0.32 -5.09 -13.88
C CYS A 9 -1.43 -5.39 -12.85
N MET A 10 -2.70 -5.30 -13.23
CA MET A 10 -3.88 -5.66 -12.46
C MET A 10 -4.71 -6.74 -13.20
N ILE A 11 -4.09 -7.57 -14.03
CA ILE A 11 -4.73 -8.73 -14.67
C ILE A 11 -3.96 -10.02 -14.32
N SER A 12 -4.69 -11.08 -13.99
CA SER A 12 -4.22 -12.46 -13.78
C SER A 12 -3.39 -12.97 -14.98
N PRO A 13 -2.36 -13.82 -14.82
CA PRO A 13 -2.12 -14.72 -13.69
C PRO A 13 -1.33 -14.10 -12.53
N TRP A 14 -1.88 -14.28 -11.33
CA TRP A 14 -1.20 -14.07 -10.05
C TRP A 14 -1.11 -15.40 -9.32
N ASN A 15 -0.10 -15.53 -8.47
CA ASN A 15 -0.02 -16.67 -7.57
C ASN A 15 -1.04 -16.48 -6.44
N THR A 16 -2.16 -17.21 -6.51
CA THR A 16 -3.26 -17.12 -5.53
C THR A 16 -2.89 -17.65 -4.14
N THR A 17 -1.76 -18.34 -4.01
CA THR A 17 -1.31 -18.93 -2.73
C THR A 17 -0.33 -18.02 -1.97
N HIS A 18 0.11 -16.90 -2.57
CA HIS A 18 1.11 -16.01 -2.00
C HIS A 18 0.63 -14.56 -2.01
N SER A 19 1.04 -13.80 -0.99
CA SER A 19 0.91 -12.34 -1.01
C SER A 19 1.84 -11.75 -2.07
N GLU A 20 1.34 -10.80 -2.87
CA GLU A 20 2.13 -10.04 -3.84
C GLU A 20 1.98 -8.53 -3.60
N ILE A 21 3.09 -7.80 -3.64
CA ILE A 21 3.10 -6.33 -3.60
C ILE A 21 3.58 -5.81 -4.95
N ARG A 22 2.74 -5.01 -5.61
CA ARG A 22 3.09 -4.31 -6.86
C ARG A 22 3.23 -2.82 -6.58
N CYS A 23 4.44 -2.29 -6.81
CA CYS A 23 4.71 -0.87 -6.71
C CYS A 23 4.65 -0.23 -8.10
N LEU A 24 3.81 0.78 -8.28
CA LEU A 24 3.72 1.55 -9.51
C LEU A 24 4.26 2.95 -9.27
N ASP A 25 5.24 3.34 -10.06
CA ASP A 25 5.75 4.71 -10.06
C ASP A 25 4.80 5.59 -10.86
N VAL A 26 4.04 6.43 -10.17
CA VAL A 26 3.15 7.41 -10.78
C VAL A 26 3.87 8.75 -10.91
N THR A 27 3.61 9.48 -11.98
CA THR A 27 4.29 10.76 -12.25
C THR A 27 3.88 11.89 -11.30
N ALA A 28 2.91 11.65 -10.42
CA ALA A 28 2.42 12.63 -9.46
C ALA A 28 3.47 12.93 -8.37
N ARG A 29 3.77 14.21 -8.16
CA ARG A 29 4.79 14.67 -7.21
C ARG A 29 4.23 15.08 -5.86
N ASN A 30 2.92 15.32 -5.80
CA ASN A 30 2.21 15.78 -4.62
C ASN A 30 0.79 15.20 -4.60
N LEU A 31 0.05 15.48 -3.53
CA LEU A 31 -1.29 14.95 -3.32
C LEU A 31 -2.29 15.44 -4.40
N ASP A 32 -2.17 16.68 -4.85
CA ASP A 32 -3.13 17.25 -5.80
C ASP A 32 -2.93 16.67 -7.21
N GLU A 33 -1.68 16.56 -7.67
CA GLU A 33 -1.33 15.83 -8.90
C GLU A 33 -1.75 14.35 -8.83
N PHE A 34 -1.71 13.75 -7.63
CA PHE A 34 -2.16 12.38 -7.43
C PHE A 34 -3.68 12.28 -7.53
N LYS A 35 -4.44 13.23 -6.95
CA LYS A 35 -5.90 13.29 -7.10
C LYS A 35 -6.32 13.47 -8.55
N GLU A 36 -5.61 14.30 -9.32
CA GLU A 36 -5.83 14.46 -10.76
C GLU A 36 -5.57 13.15 -11.53
N PHE A 37 -4.49 12.44 -11.19
CA PHE A 37 -4.21 11.12 -11.74
C PHE A 37 -5.35 10.14 -11.46
N ILE A 38 -5.84 10.08 -10.22
CA ILE A 38 -6.97 9.21 -9.84
C ILE A 38 -8.23 9.61 -10.61
N ALA A 39 -8.56 10.90 -10.67
CA ALA A 39 -9.73 11.42 -11.38
C ALA A 39 -9.71 11.02 -12.87
N LYS A 40 -8.55 11.11 -13.53
CA LYS A 40 -8.35 10.67 -14.93
C LYS A 40 -8.72 9.21 -15.16
N TYR A 41 -8.53 8.36 -14.16
CA TYR A 41 -8.82 6.92 -14.22
C TYR A 41 -10.07 6.53 -13.42
N THR A 42 -10.93 7.49 -13.06
CA THR A 42 -12.17 7.23 -12.31
C THR A 42 -13.37 7.17 -13.25
N GLY A 43 -14.16 6.09 -13.15
CA GLY A 43 -15.41 5.93 -13.88
C GLY A 43 -15.83 4.46 -14.04
N PRO A 44 -17.06 4.17 -14.50
CA PRO A 44 -17.64 2.82 -14.51
C PRO A 44 -16.87 1.79 -15.35
N LYS A 45 -16.04 2.24 -16.29
CA LYS A 45 -15.21 1.42 -17.18
C LYS A 45 -13.71 1.72 -17.02
N LEU A 46 -13.33 2.44 -15.97
CA LEU A 46 -11.94 2.82 -15.70
C LEU A 46 -11.45 2.12 -14.41
N ARG A 47 -10.28 2.51 -13.91
CA ARG A 47 -9.57 1.77 -12.84
C ARG A 47 -10.22 1.95 -11.48
N PHE A 48 -10.76 3.13 -11.21
CA PHE A 48 -11.34 3.50 -9.92
C PHE A 48 -12.84 3.72 -10.10
N LEU A 49 -13.65 3.20 -9.18
CA LEU A 49 -15.11 3.38 -9.20
C LEU A 49 -15.52 4.58 -8.36
N ASP A 50 -15.13 4.58 -7.09
CA ASP A 50 -15.41 5.66 -6.13
C ASP A 50 -14.20 5.86 -5.20
N PRO A 51 -13.18 6.62 -5.62
CA PRO A 51 -11.99 6.85 -4.81
C PRO A 51 -12.30 7.80 -3.65
N GLN A 52 -12.01 7.34 -2.44
CA GLN A 52 -12.14 8.12 -1.20
C GLN A 52 -10.76 8.47 -0.64
N TYR A 53 -10.58 9.72 -0.21
CA TYR A 53 -9.33 10.21 0.38
C TYR A 53 -9.53 10.39 1.89
N THR A 54 -8.96 9.50 2.68
CA THR A 54 -9.16 9.49 4.13
C THR A 54 -8.11 10.31 4.86
N HIS A 55 -6.83 10.06 4.59
CA HIS A 55 -5.71 10.66 5.32
C HIS A 55 -4.54 11.00 4.41
N SER A 56 -3.83 12.08 4.78
CA SER A 56 -2.53 12.44 4.22
C SER A 56 -1.64 12.98 5.35
N ASN A 57 -0.34 12.75 5.25
CA ASN A 57 0.64 13.24 6.21
C ASN A 57 1.97 13.46 5.51
N ASP A 58 2.78 14.34 6.09
CA ASP A 58 4.18 14.45 5.73
C ASP A 58 4.89 13.11 6.00
N VAL A 59 5.66 12.67 5.00
CA VAL A 59 6.54 11.51 5.12
C VAL A 59 7.92 11.95 5.57
N ARG A 60 8.70 11.02 6.13
CA ARG A 60 10.09 11.26 6.52
C ARG A 60 10.91 11.88 5.38
N LEU A 61 11.76 12.85 5.71
CA LEU A 61 12.62 13.56 4.75
C LEU A 61 13.77 12.69 4.22
N CYS A 62 14.24 11.74 5.04
CA CYS A 62 15.37 10.85 4.75
C CYS A 62 14.91 9.43 4.41
N TYR A 63 15.75 8.67 3.70
CA TYR A 63 15.51 7.27 3.30
C TYR A 63 14.22 7.06 2.49
N ARG A 64 14.00 7.95 1.52
CA ARG A 64 12.81 7.95 0.65
C ARG A 64 13.15 7.72 -0.82
N SER A 65 14.37 7.30 -1.14
CA SER A 65 14.73 6.98 -2.53
C SER A 65 13.97 5.75 -3.01
N LYS A 66 13.87 5.55 -4.34
CA LYS A 66 13.26 4.34 -4.90
C LYS A 66 13.89 3.05 -4.35
N LYS A 67 15.21 3.09 -4.07
CA LYS A 67 15.95 1.98 -3.46
C LYS A 67 15.49 1.71 -2.02
N ASP A 68 15.26 2.76 -1.24
CA ASP A 68 14.80 2.63 0.15
C ASP A 68 13.37 2.06 0.17
N ILE A 69 12.47 2.62 -0.64
CA ILE A 69 11.10 2.11 -0.78
C ILE A 69 11.11 0.64 -1.19
N ALA A 70 11.87 0.28 -2.23
CA ALA A 70 11.99 -1.11 -2.67
C ALA A 70 12.50 -2.03 -1.55
N ARG A 71 13.51 -1.59 -0.78
CA ARG A 71 14.02 -2.36 0.37
C ARG A 71 12.94 -2.57 1.44
N TYR A 72 12.15 -1.55 1.76
CA TYR A 72 11.05 -1.69 2.72
C TYR A 72 10.02 -2.72 2.26
N LEU A 73 9.61 -2.65 0.99
CA LEU A 73 8.65 -3.59 0.41
C LEU A 73 9.19 -5.03 0.42
N LEU A 74 10.47 -5.21 0.07
CA LEU A 74 11.14 -6.51 0.09
C LEU A 74 11.25 -7.09 1.51
N ASN A 75 11.56 -6.26 2.51
CA ASN A 75 11.60 -6.70 3.91
C ASN A 75 10.22 -7.14 4.39
N TYR A 76 9.18 -6.36 4.09
CA TYR A 76 7.80 -6.64 4.50
C TYR A 76 7.31 -7.97 3.93
N ILE A 77 7.44 -8.16 2.60
CA ILE A 77 6.99 -9.39 1.93
C ILE A 77 7.87 -10.59 2.23
N GLY A 78 9.17 -10.37 2.47
CA GLY A 78 10.10 -11.44 2.82
C GLY A 78 9.79 -12.07 4.17
N ARG A 79 9.26 -11.29 5.11
CA ARG A 79 8.92 -11.71 6.47
C ARG A 79 7.48 -12.16 6.62
N SER A 80 6.54 -11.54 5.90
CA SER A 80 5.15 -11.95 5.86
C SER A 80 4.77 -12.40 4.46
N ARG A 81 4.89 -13.71 4.21
CA ARG A 81 4.47 -14.34 2.94
C ARG A 81 3.00 -14.78 2.93
N GLN A 82 2.35 -14.68 4.09
CA GLN A 82 0.96 -15.10 4.26
C GLN A 82 0.03 -14.02 3.74
N TYR A 83 -0.97 -14.44 2.99
CA TYR A 83 -2.12 -13.63 2.65
C TYR A 83 -3.32 -14.08 3.49
N SER A 84 -4.03 -13.13 4.07
CA SER A 84 -5.28 -13.35 4.81
C SER A 84 -6.20 -12.20 4.49
N GLU A 85 -7.40 -12.51 4.00
CA GLU A 85 -8.39 -11.47 3.68
C GLU A 85 -8.76 -10.62 4.89
N LEU A 86 -8.68 -11.20 6.09
CA LEU A 86 -9.00 -10.54 7.35
C LEU A 86 -7.83 -9.70 7.88
N SER A 87 -6.64 -10.30 7.95
CA SER A 87 -5.52 -9.71 8.72
C SER A 87 -4.31 -9.30 7.88
N PHE A 88 -4.08 -9.91 6.71
CA PHE A 88 -2.91 -9.69 5.86
C PHE A 88 -3.33 -9.44 4.41
N ASN A 89 -4.03 -8.31 4.21
CA ASN A 89 -4.54 -7.87 2.92
C ASN A 89 -3.90 -6.53 2.50
N CYS A 90 -4.33 -5.99 1.36
CA CYS A 90 -3.82 -4.73 0.81
C CYS A 90 -4.11 -3.50 1.69
N GLN A 91 -5.20 -3.52 2.47
CA GLN A 91 -5.57 -2.42 3.36
C GLN A 91 -4.67 -2.40 4.59
N THR A 92 -4.39 -3.58 5.19
CA THR A 92 -3.41 -3.70 6.29
C THR A 92 -2.03 -3.22 5.83
N PHE A 93 -1.58 -3.69 4.66
CA PHE A 93 -0.30 -3.27 4.09
C PHE A 93 -0.24 -1.75 3.88
N ALA A 94 -1.29 -1.15 3.30
CA ALA A 94 -1.34 0.29 3.07
C ALA A 94 -1.29 1.08 4.39
N ALA A 95 -2.01 0.63 5.41
CA ALA A 95 -2.00 1.22 6.75
C ALA A 95 -0.61 1.14 7.41
N ASP A 96 0.03 -0.03 7.34
CA ASP A 96 1.37 -0.26 7.89
C ASP A 96 2.42 0.60 7.17
N LEU A 97 2.41 0.61 5.84
CA LEU A 97 3.34 1.39 5.02
C LEU A 97 3.17 2.89 5.29
N TYR A 98 1.92 3.37 5.34
CA TYR A 98 1.61 4.74 5.69
C TYR A 98 2.15 5.10 7.07
N GLY A 99 1.86 4.29 8.11
CA GLY A 99 2.30 4.55 9.47
C GLY A 99 3.82 4.56 9.59
N PHE A 100 4.48 3.64 8.89
CA PHE A 100 5.94 3.56 8.81
C PHE A 100 6.55 4.82 8.19
N LEU A 101 6.05 5.24 7.01
CA LEU A 101 6.57 6.39 6.27
C LEU A 101 6.25 7.74 6.94
N ALA A 102 5.08 7.88 7.54
CA ALA A 102 4.69 9.07 8.28
C ALA A 102 5.47 9.20 9.60
N GLY A 103 5.78 8.09 10.27
CA GLY A 103 6.58 8.08 11.50
C GLY A 103 5.95 8.81 12.70
N LYS A 104 4.67 9.19 12.62
CA LYS A 104 3.93 9.87 13.68
C LYS A 104 3.24 8.85 14.59
N LYS A 105 3.41 8.97 15.90
CA LYS A 105 2.66 8.17 16.89
C LYS A 105 1.18 8.56 16.83
N GLY A 106 0.29 7.56 16.90
CA GLY A 106 -1.16 7.78 17.00
C GLY A 106 -1.88 8.07 15.69
N VAL A 107 -1.26 7.82 14.53
CA VAL A 107 -2.01 7.83 13.27
C VAL A 107 -2.72 6.49 13.11
N GLU A 108 -4.05 6.54 12.94
CA GLU A 108 -4.89 5.39 12.61
C GLU A 108 -5.26 5.44 11.11
N PRO A 109 -4.39 4.99 10.19
CA PRO A 109 -4.61 5.12 8.74
C PRO A 109 -5.55 4.06 8.16
N HIS A 110 -6.46 3.52 8.97
CA HIS A 110 -7.39 2.46 8.58
C HIS A 110 -8.82 2.95 8.68
N HIS A 111 -9.70 2.41 7.84
CA HIS A 111 -11.14 2.65 7.98
C HIS A 111 -11.63 2.12 9.34
N PRO A 112 -12.54 2.79 10.06
CA PRO A 112 -12.98 2.37 11.40
C PRO A 112 -13.45 0.91 11.50
N LEU A 113 -14.01 0.37 10.41
CA LEU A 113 -14.44 -1.04 10.32
C LEU A 113 -13.27 -2.03 10.44
N ASN A 114 -12.06 -1.64 10.04
CA ASN A 114 -10.88 -2.50 10.09
C ASN A 114 -10.20 -2.46 11.48
N ARG A 115 -10.64 -1.58 12.38
CA ARG A 115 -10.01 -1.33 13.68
C ARG A 115 -9.98 -2.55 14.60
N ILE A 116 -10.98 -3.42 14.49
CA ILE A 116 -11.16 -4.55 15.41
C ILE A 116 -10.04 -5.59 15.24
N GLU A 117 -9.60 -5.83 14.00
CA GLU A 117 -8.61 -6.87 13.68
C GLU A 117 -7.26 -6.32 13.24
N TYR A 118 -7.17 -5.02 12.96
CA TYR A 118 -5.92 -4.40 12.55
C TYR A 118 -4.87 -4.45 13.67
N ARG A 119 -3.71 -5.02 13.34
CA ARG A 119 -2.48 -4.93 14.13
C ARG A 119 -1.42 -4.23 13.29
N ASN A 120 -0.68 -3.32 13.91
CA ASN A 120 0.39 -2.61 13.20
C ASN A 120 1.61 -3.52 13.04
N HIS A 121 2.06 -3.71 11.79
CA HIS A 121 3.26 -4.47 11.46
C HIS A 121 4.38 -3.59 10.90
N GLY A 122 4.42 -2.31 11.29
CA GLY A 122 5.42 -1.35 10.80
C GLY A 122 6.89 -1.77 11.06
N HIS A 123 7.14 -2.63 12.05
CA HIS A 123 8.45 -3.21 12.32
C HIS A 123 8.96 -4.11 11.17
N LEU A 124 8.06 -4.70 10.36
CA LEU A 124 8.43 -5.58 9.26
C LEU A 124 9.19 -4.87 8.13
N PHE A 125 9.08 -3.54 8.01
CA PHE A 125 9.80 -2.77 6.98
C PHE A 125 11.30 -2.63 7.27
N LEU A 126 11.74 -2.74 8.53
CA LEU A 126 13.14 -2.49 8.93
C LEU A 126 13.91 -3.79 9.10
N TYR A 127 15.09 -3.91 8.49
CA TYR A 127 15.95 -5.05 8.73
C TYR A 127 16.42 -5.09 10.19
N GLU A 128 16.18 -6.22 10.86
CA GLU A 128 16.58 -6.47 12.23
C GLU A 128 17.15 -7.89 12.28
N PRO A 129 18.49 -8.04 12.45
CA PRO A 129 19.14 -9.34 12.42
C PRO A 129 18.67 -10.31 13.49
N SER A 130 18.22 -9.82 14.65
CA SER A 130 17.80 -10.61 15.82
C SER A 130 16.46 -11.34 15.63
N LEU A 131 15.75 -11.09 14.53
CA LEU A 131 14.49 -11.77 14.19
C LEU A 131 14.70 -13.05 13.35
N TYR A 132 15.94 -13.50 13.18
CA TYR A 132 16.37 -14.73 12.49
C TYR A 132 17.37 -15.50 13.36
#